data_AF-A0A838KQL8-F1
#
_entry.id   AF-A0A838KQL8-F1
#
_cell.length_a   1.000
_cell.length_b   1.000
_cell.length_c   1.000
_cell.angle_alpha   90.00
_cell.angle_beta   90.00
_cell.angle_gamma   90.00
#
_symmetry.space_group_name_H-M   'P 1'
#
loop_
_entity.id
_entity.type
_entity.pdbx_description
1 polymer ?
#
loop_
_entity_poly.entity_id
_entity_poly.type
_entity_poly.pdbx_seq_one_letter_code
_entity_poly.pdbx_strand_id
1 'polypeptide(L)' 'MSFELAREHEDFRSSVREFAEAEIAPYAARWDREHHFPVDTVQHMGKLGLFGLTAPEEYGGAGEDGDFT' A
#
# COMPACT_ATOMS: atom_id res chain seq x y z
N MET A 1 25.37 14.08 1.79
CA MET A 1 24.26 13.26 1.24
C MET A 1 23.03 13.55 2.08
N SER A 2 21.91 13.88 1.42
CA SER A 2 20.60 13.90 2.09
C SER A 2 20.01 12.49 2.02
N PHE A 3 19.41 12.03 3.12
CA PHE A 3 18.72 10.73 3.21
C PHE A 3 17.20 10.93 3.31
N GLU A 4 16.72 12.12 2.97
CA GLU A 4 15.29 12.45 2.97
C GLU A 4 14.62 11.88 1.71
N LEU A 5 13.37 11.44 1.88
CA LEU A 5 12.54 10.99 0.76
C LEU A 5 12.17 12.18 -0.12
N ALA A 6 12.02 11.94 -1.42
CA ALA A 6 11.31 12.86 -2.29
C ALA A 6 9.89 13.08 -1.75
N ARG A 7 9.34 14.28 -1.98
CA ARG A 7 8.01 14.65 -1.48
C ARG A 7 6.93 13.65 -1.90
N GLU A 8 6.98 13.18 -3.13
CA GLU A 8 6.05 12.18 -3.66
C GLU A 8 6.07 10.87 -2.86
N HIS A 9 7.26 10.39 -2.49
CA HIS A 9 7.41 9.19 -1.68
C HIS A 9 6.96 9.41 -0.24
N GLU A 10 7.14 10.61 0.31
CA GLU A 10 6.62 10.93 1.64
C GLU A 10 5.10 11.00 1.66
N ASP A 11 4.49 11.65 0.65
CA ASP A 11 3.05 11.74 0.48
C ASP A 11 2.43 10.34 0.29
N PHE A 12 3.05 9.50 -0.56
CA PHE A 12 2.68 8.09 -0.72
C PHE A 12 2.78 7.33 0.61
N ARG A 13 3.91 7.43 1.33
CA ARG A 13 4.12 6.79 2.63
C ARG A 13 3.06 7.21 3.66
N SER A 14 2.69 8.50 3.71
CA SER A 14 1.66 9.00 4.62
C SER A 14 0.30 8.37 4.30
N SER A 15 -0.10 8.37 3.03
CA SER A 15 -1.39 7.80 2.62
C SER A 15 -1.51 6.30 2.96
N VAL A 16 -0.44 5.52 2.74
CA VAL A 16 -0.41 4.08 3.08
C VAL A 16 -0.48 3.87 4.58
N ARG A 17 0.22 4.71 5.36
CA ARG A 17 0.18 4.67 6.83
C ARG A 17 -1.21 4.93 7.36
N GLU A 18 -1.86 5.99 6.90
CA GLU A 18 -3.22 6.36 7.32
C GLU A 18 -4.22 5.23 7.05
N PHE A 19 -4.14 4.62 5.86
CA PHE A 19 -4.95 3.45 5.53
C PHE A 19 -4.68 2.26 6.48
N ALA A 20 -3.41 1.93 6.73
CA ALA A 20 -3.05 0.81 7.59
C ALA A 20 -3.52 1.03 9.05
N GLU A 21 -3.41 2.24 9.56
CA GLU A 21 -3.84 2.59 10.92
C GLU A 21 -5.37 2.57 11.07
N ALA A 22 -6.12 2.98 10.05
CA ALA A 22 -7.58 3.00 10.08
C ALA A 22 -8.21 1.64 9.78
N GLU A 23 -7.73 0.94 8.75
CA GLU A 23 -8.44 -0.21 8.15
C GLU A 23 -7.83 -1.57 8.49
N ILE A 24 -6.57 -1.61 8.95
CA ILE A 24 -5.85 -2.87 9.26
C ILE A 24 -5.60 -3.01 10.76
N ALA A 25 -4.95 -2.03 11.37
CA ALA A 25 -4.46 -2.09 12.74
C ALA A 25 -5.53 -2.46 13.79
N PRO A 26 -6.79 -1.96 13.72
CA PRO A 26 -7.83 -2.31 14.71
C PRO A 26 -8.23 -3.79 14.67
N TYR A 27 -8.04 -4.47 13.54
CA TYR A 27 -8.56 -5.82 13.31
C TYR A 27 -7.46 -6.89 13.22
N ALA A 28 -6.21 -6.49 12.95
CA ALA A 28 -5.09 -7.39 12.70
C ALA A 28 -4.94 -8.51 13.75
N ALA A 29 -4.96 -8.16 15.04
CA ALA A 29 -4.82 -9.15 16.10
C ALA A 29 -5.97 -10.16 16.18
N ARG A 30 -7.19 -9.76 15.78
CA ARG A 30 -8.33 -10.68 15.71
C ARG A 30 -8.19 -11.61 14.51
N TRP A 31 -7.87 -11.05 13.35
CA TRP A 31 -7.70 -11.81 12.12
C TRP A 31 -6.63 -12.90 12.25
N ASP A 32 -5.51 -12.58 12.90
CA ASP A 32 -4.44 -13.54 13.20
C ASP A 32 -4.95 -14.71 14.06
N ARG A 33 -5.60 -14.43 15.20
CA ARG A 33 -6.16 -15.47 16.08
C ARG A 33 -7.19 -16.36 15.38
N GLU A 34 -7.97 -15.78 14.48
CA GLU A 34 -9.05 -16.46 13.77
C GLU A 34 -8.58 -17.11 12.46
N HIS A 35 -7.30 -16.97 12.10
CA HIS A 35 -6.77 -17.40 10.79
C HIS A 35 -7.59 -16.82 9.62
N HIS A 36 -8.11 -15.61 9.80
CA HIS A 36 -8.99 -14.96 8.85
C HIS A 36 -8.19 -14.15 7.83
N PHE A 37 -8.46 -14.37 6.55
CA PHE A 37 -7.92 -13.56 5.47
C PHE A 37 -8.91 -12.45 5.08
N PRO A 38 -8.58 -11.16 5.28
CA PRO A 38 -9.50 -10.05 5.07
C PRO A 38 -9.57 -9.66 3.59
N VAL A 39 -10.32 -10.43 2.79
CA VAL A 39 -10.45 -10.23 1.32
C VAL A 39 -10.84 -8.80 0.96
N ASP A 40 -11.80 -8.21 1.67
CA ASP A 40 -12.31 -6.87 1.36
C ASP A 40 -11.24 -5.79 1.59
N THR A 41 -10.49 -5.91 2.68
CA THR A 41 -9.37 -5.00 3.00
C THR A 41 -8.26 -5.13 1.95
N VAL A 42 -7.92 -6.34 1.53
CA VAL A 42 -6.94 -6.59 0.46
C VAL A 42 -7.41 -6.03 -0.88
N GLN A 43 -8.70 -6.16 -1.22
CA GLN A 43 -9.26 -5.53 -2.42
C GLN A 43 -9.20 -4.00 -2.35
N HIS A 44 -9.39 -3.41 -1.17
CA HIS A 44 -9.21 -1.97 -0.97
C HIS A 44 -7.75 -1.54 -1.20
N MET A 45 -6.78 -2.30 -0.68
CA MET A 45 -5.35 -2.08 -0.97
C MET A 45 -5.05 -2.12 -2.48
N GLY A 46 -5.68 -3.03 -3.23
CA GLY A 46 -5.55 -3.09 -4.67
C GLY A 46 -6.05 -1.83 -5.38
N LYS A 47 -7.17 -1.26 -4.93
CA LYS A 47 -7.71 0.02 -5.46
C LYS A 47 -6.83 1.22 -5.15
N LEU A 48 -6.01 1.14 -4.10
CA LEU A 48 -4.98 2.14 -3.77
C LEU A 48 -3.70 2.00 -4.61
N GLY A 49 -3.64 1.03 -5.54
CA GLY A 49 -2.49 0.84 -6.43
C GLY A 49 -1.31 0.09 -5.79
N LEU A 50 -1.46 -0.46 -4.58
CA LEU A 50 -0.34 -1.01 -3.80
C LEU A 50 0.27 -2.30 -4.36
N PHE A 51 -0.37 -2.95 -5.33
CA PHE A 51 0.07 -4.23 -5.90
C PHE A 51 0.63 -4.13 -7.31
N GLY A 52 0.63 -2.94 -7.91
CA GLY A 52 1.03 -2.70 -9.29
C GLY A 52 1.99 -1.53 -9.46
N LEU A 53 2.75 -1.16 -8.42
CA LEU A 53 3.55 0.07 -8.41
C LEU A 53 4.49 0.18 -9.63
N THR A 54 5.16 -0.91 -10.00
CA THR A 54 6.09 -0.97 -11.14
C THR A 54 5.46 -1.53 -12.42
N ALA A 55 4.18 -1.87 -12.39
CA ALA A 55 3.51 -2.44 -13.54
C ALA A 55 3.05 -1.32 -14.50
N PRO A 56 3.11 -1.53 -15.82
CA PRO A 56 2.57 -0.58 -16.78
C PRO A 56 1.10 -0.27 -16.57
N GLU A 57 0.70 0.98 -16.83
CA GLU A 57 -0.70 1.42 -16.73
C GLU A 57 -1.64 0.62 -17.64
N GLU A 58 -1.17 0.13 -18.80
CA GLU A 58 -1.96 -0.70 -19.72
C GLU A 58 -2.47 -2.01 -19.08
N TYR A 59 -1.82 -2.46 -18.00
CA TYR A 59 -2.20 -3.64 -17.21
C TYR A 59 -2.84 -3.27 -15.86
N GLY A 60 -3.15 -1.99 -15.64
CA GLY A 60 -3.71 -1.47 -14.38
C GLY A 60 -2.68 -1.24 -13.27
N GLY A 61 -1.40 -1.11 -13.61
CA GLY A 61 -0.35 -0.68 -12.68
C GLY A 61 -0.28 0.83 -12.51
N ALA A 62 0.52 1.29 -11.54
CA ALA A 62 0.71 2.71 -11.26
C ALA A 62 1.70 3.39 -12.21
N GLY A 63 2.45 2.61 -13.00
CA GLY A 63 3.40 3.15 -13.98
C GLY A 63 4.54 3.96 -13.37
N GLU A 64 4.77 3.89 -12.04
CA GLU A 64 5.94 4.53 -11.44
C GLU A 64 7.20 3.85 -12.00
N ASP A 65 8.19 4.64 -12.40
CA ASP A 65 9.37 4.29 -13.22
C ASP A 65 10.31 3.22 -12.61
N GLY A 66 9.83 2.37 -11.70
CA GLY A 66 10.53 1.19 -11.23
C GLY A 66 11.79 1.48 -10.41
N ASP A 67 12.07 2.75 -10.09
CA ASP A 67 13.28 3.21 -9.38
C ASP A 67 13.19 2.95 -7.86
N PHE A 68 12.63 1.80 -7.49
CA PHE A 68 12.71 1.23 -6.14
C PHE A 68 13.87 0.22 -6.02
N THR A 69 14.75 0.09 -7.04
CA THR A 69 15.96 -0.75 -7.06
C THR A 69 17.19 -0.01 -7.56
#